data_AF-A0A7V3K478-F1
#
_entry.id   AF-A0A7V3K478-F1
#
_cell.length_a   1.000
_cell.length_b   1.000
_cell.length_c   1.000
_cell.angle_alpha   90.00
_cell.angle_beta   90.00
_cell.angle_gamma   90.00
#
_symmetry.space_group_name_H-M   'P 1'
#
loop_
_entity.id
_entity.type
_entity.pdbx_description
1 polymer ?
#
loop_
_entity_poly.entity_id
_entity_poly.type
_entity_poly.pdbx_seq_one_letter_code
_entity_poly.pdbx_strand_id
1 'polypeptide(L)'
;MESAEPARAKGRAHPGSLAILFVGLVVVMLGFGMIIPVMPFYVESFGASGRELGLLMATFAATQLLFSPLWGDLSDRIGRRPVLMLGLLGNAVAQLFFGLSTRLWMLFAARALSGILSSATQPTALAYISDSTSDEERGRGMGLMGAAMGIGMVLGPGLGGWLASY
;
A
#
# COMPACT_ATOMS: atom_id res chain seq x y z
N MET A 1 -30.20 37.28 -0.68
CA MET A 1 -29.25 37.05 0.44
C MET A 1 -28.97 35.57 0.50
N GLU A 2 -27.98 35.14 -0.27
CA GLU A 2 -27.45 33.78 -0.26
C GLU A 2 -26.70 33.61 1.06
N SER A 3 -27.25 32.80 1.96
CA SER A 3 -26.60 32.52 3.24
C SER A 3 -25.33 31.72 2.95
N ALA A 4 -24.17 32.37 3.10
CA ALA A 4 -22.88 31.70 3.05
C ALA A 4 -22.82 30.65 4.16
N GLU A 5 -22.90 29.38 3.75
CA GLU A 5 -22.75 28.24 4.63
C GLU A 5 -21.36 28.30 5.29
N PRO A 6 -21.24 28.25 6.62
CA PRO A 6 -19.95 28.37 7.27
C PRO A 6 -19.07 27.17 6.87
N ALA A 7 -17.95 27.47 6.21
CA ALA A 7 -16.94 26.47 5.84
C ALA A 7 -16.60 25.62 7.06
N ARG A 8 -16.97 24.32 7.03
CA ARG A 8 -16.63 23.37 8.09
C ARG A 8 -15.13 23.43 8.33
N ALA A 9 -14.73 23.82 9.54
CA ALA A 9 -13.33 23.86 9.93
C ALA A 9 -12.73 22.46 9.74
N LYS A 10 -11.83 22.31 8.75
CA LYS A 10 -11.06 21.09 8.53
C LYS A 10 -10.30 20.77 9.82
N GLY A 11 -10.65 19.67 10.48
CA GLY A 11 -9.97 19.22 11.69
C GLY A 11 -8.50 18.99 11.40
N ARG A 12 -7.61 19.75 12.05
CA ARG A 12 -6.17 19.57 11.92
C ARG A 12 -5.79 18.14 12.31
N ALA A 13 -5.06 17.43 11.45
CA ALA A 13 -4.45 16.16 11.84
C ALA A 13 -3.54 16.39 13.05
N HIS A 14 -3.69 15.55 14.08
CA HIS A 14 -2.69 15.49 15.14
C HIS A 14 -1.37 15.01 14.53
N PRO A 15 -0.21 15.61 14.88
CA PRO A 15 1.10 15.24 14.35
C PRO A 15 1.44 13.74 14.51
N GLY A 16 0.87 13.07 15.52
CA GLY A 16 1.01 11.62 15.70
C GLY A 16 0.36 10.78 14.59
N SER A 17 -0.74 11.23 13.99
CA SER A 17 -1.44 10.46 12.94
C SER A 17 -0.66 10.45 11.62
N LEU A 18 -0.02 11.57 11.27
CA LEU A 18 0.84 11.66 10.08
C LEU A 18 2.12 10.84 10.25
N ALA A 19 2.69 10.79 11.46
CA ALA A 19 3.84 9.94 11.75
C ALA A 19 3.49 8.44 11.63
N ILE A 20 2.35 8.00 12.16
CA ILE A 20 1.88 6.62 12.03
C ILE A 20 1.64 6.27 10.55
N LEU A 21 1.01 7.18 9.80
CA LEU A 21 0.82 7.01 8.37
C LEU A 21 2.16 6.87 7.64
N PHE A 22 3.10 7.75 7.92
CA PHE A 22 4.45 7.73 7.32
C PHE A 22 5.15 6.39 7.58
N VAL A 23 5.20 5.94 8.84
CA VAL A 23 5.83 4.66 9.20
C VAL A 23 5.11 3.49 8.51
N GLY A 24 3.78 3.49 8.48
CA GLY A 24 3.01 2.46 7.79
C GLY A 24 3.33 2.40 6.29
N LEU A 25 3.43 3.55 5.64
CA LEU A 25 3.80 3.63 4.22
C LEU A 25 5.24 3.16 3.98
N VAL A 26 6.20 3.53 4.83
CA VAL A 26 7.59 3.03 4.75
C VAL A 26 7.60 1.50 4.82
N VAL A 27 6.91 0.91 5.80
CA VAL A 27 6.85 -0.54 5.98
C VAL A 27 6.26 -1.24 4.76
N VAL A 28 5.16 -0.71 4.20
CA VAL A 28 4.55 -1.27 2.99
C VAL A 28 5.52 -1.20 1.80
N MET A 29 6.17 -0.05 1.61
CA MET A 29 7.08 0.17 0.47
C MET A 29 8.36 -0.66 0.60
N LEU A 30 8.88 -0.85 1.81
CA LEU A 30 9.96 -1.78 2.09
C LEU A 30 9.56 -3.21 1.72
N GLY A 31 8.37 -3.65 2.12
CA GLY A 31 7.82 -4.96 1.76
C GLY A 31 7.77 -5.17 0.24
N PHE A 32 7.24 -4.21 -0.51
CA PHE A 32 7.25 -4.25 -1.97
C PHE A 32 8.67 -4.30 -2.55
N GLY A 33 9.57 -3.45 -2.07
CA GLY A 33 10.94 -3.38 -2.54
C GLY A 33 11.74 -4.67 -2.29
N MET A 34 11.52 -5.33 -1.14
CA MET A 34 12.15 -6.63 -0.83
C MET A 34 11.63 -7.75 -1.73
N ILE A 35 10.35 -7.72 -2.05
CA ILE A 35 9.67 -8.78 -2.80
C ILE A 35 10.17 -8.86 -4.25
N ILE A 36 10.46 -7.72 -4.90
CA ILE A 36 10.87 -7.66 -6.32
C ILE A 36 12.08 -8.57 -6.63
N PRO A 37 13.24 -8.46 -5.94
CA PRO A 37 14.39 -9.32 -6.23
C PRO A 37 14.22 -10.77 -5.77
N VAL A 38 13.42 -11.01 -4.72
CA VAL A 38 13.19 -12.37 -4.16
C VAL A 38 12.24 -13.18 -5.05
N MET A 39 11.34 -12.51 -5.75
CA MET A 39 10.23 -13.16 -6.42
C MET A 39 10.58 -14.20 -7.48
N PRO A 40 11.54 -13.94 -8.40
CA PRO A 40 11.86 -14.90 -9.44
C PRO A 40 12.29 -16.24 -8.83
N PHE A 41 13.20 -16.19 -7.86
CA PHE A 41 13.68 -17.36 -7.12
C PHE A 41 12.57 -18.07 -6.35
N TYR A 42 11.68 -17.29 -5.72
CA TYR A 42 10.58 -17.86 -4.95
C TYR A 42 9.59 -18.58 -5.87
N VAL A 43 9.22 -18.01 -7.02
CA VAL A 43 8.33 -18.65 -8.00
C VAL A 43 8.98 -19.89 -8.61
N GLU A 44 10.27 -19.84 -8.93
CA GLU A 44 11.05 -20.99 -9.42
C GLU A 44 11.05 -22.16 -8.44
N SER A 45 11.04 -21.91 -7.12
CA SER A 45 10.95 -22.97 -6.10
C SER A 45 9.66 -23.80 -6.15
N PHE A 46 8.61 -23.28 -6.82
CA PHE A 46 7.36 -24.02 -7.10
C PHE A 46 7.37 -24.72 -8.46
N GLY A 47 8.51 -24.75 -9.17
CA GLY A 47 8.63 -25.30 -10.52
C GLY A 47 7.98 -24.42 -11.59
N ALA A 48 7.77 -23.14 -11.30
CA ALA A 48 7.15 -22.19 -12.21
C ALA A 48 8.20 -21.38 -13.00
N SER A 49 7.77 -20.79 -14.11
CA SER A 49 8.64 -20.09 -15.06
C SER A 49 8.36 -18.58 -15.11
N GLY A 50 9.06 -17.88 -16.01
CA GLY A 50 8.79 -16.47 -16.30
C GLY A 50 7.35 -16.17 -16.71
N ARG A 51 6.62 -17.16 -17.29
CA ARG A 51 5.20 -17.00 -17.63
C ARG A 51 4.35 -16.81 -16.38
N GLU A 52 4.50 -17.68 -15.39
CA GLU A 52 3.76 -17.62 -14.13
C GLU A 52 4.13 -16.38 -13.33
N LEU A 53 5.41 -15.97 -13.35
CA LEU A 53 5.85 -14.71 -12.75
C LEU A 53 5.11 -13.51 -13.37
N GLY A 54 5.04 -13.46 -14.69
CA GLY A 54 4.27 -12.44 -15.41
C GLY A 54 2.78 -12.45 -15.06
N LEU A 55 2.17 -13.64 -14.96
CA LEU A 55 0.77 -13.79 -14.56
C LEU A 55 0.54 -13.37 -13.09
N LEU A 56 1.49 -13.63 -12.19
CA LEU A 56 1.42 -13.17 -10.80
C LEU A 56 1.45 -11.64 -10.71
N MET A 57 2.32 -10.99 -11.50
CA MET A 57 2.34 -9.54 -11.61
C MET A 57 1.05 -8.98 -12.18
N ALA A 58 0.54 -9.60 -13.24
CA ALA A 58 -0.73 -9.21 -13.85
C ALA A 58 -1.90 -9.38 -12.88
N THR A 59 -1.92 -10.46 -12.09
CA THR A 59 -2.96 -10.71 -11.07
C THR A 59 -2.98 -9.60 -10.02
N PHE A 60 -1.80 -9.25 -9.50
CA PHE A 60 -1.67 -8.14 -8.56
C PHE A 60 -2.14 -6.81 -9.17
N ALA A 61 -1.66 -6.45 -10.36
CA ALA A 61 -2.01 -5.20 -11.01
C ALA A 61 -3.50 -5.12 -11.38
N ALA A 62 -4.08 -6.22 -11.90
CA ALA A 62 -5.48 -6.29 -12.28
C ALA A 62 -6.40 -6.11 -11.06
N THR A 63 -6.13 -6.84 -9.97
CA THR A 63 -6.93 -6.70 -8.74
C THR A 63 -6.74 -5.34 -8.10
N GLN A 64 -5.53 -4.78 -8.10
CA GLN A 64 -5.29 -3.42 -7.62
C GLN A 64 -6.09 -2.38 -8.43
N LEU A 65 -6.11 -2.50 -9.75
CA LEU A 65 -6.85 -1.60 -10.64
C LEU A 65 -8.36 -1.70 -10.41
N LEU A 66 -8.90 -2.92 -10.35
CA LEU A 66 -10.33 -3.17 -10.22
C LEU A 66 -10.89 -2.70 -8.87
N PHE A 67 -10.12 -2.82 -7.79
CA PHE A 67 -10.59 -2.50 -6.44
C PHE A 67 -10.21 -1.10 -5.94
N SER A 68 -9.26 -0.41 -6.59
CA SER A 68 -8.86 0.95 -6.22
C SER A 68 -10.05 1.94 -6.14
N PRO A 69 -10.99 2.00 -7.12
CA PRO A 69 -12.15 2.89 -7.03
C PRO A 69 -13.08 2.54 -5.87
N LEU A 70 -13.28 1.23 -5.60
CA LEU A 70 -14.15 0.75 -4.52
C LEU A 70 -13.66 1.22 -3.15
N TRP A 71 -12.34 1.20 -2.93
CA TRP A 71 -11.76 1.69 -1.68
C TRP A 71 -11.81 3.21 -1.57
N GLY A 72 -11.67 3.93 -2.69
CA GLY A 72 -11.88 5.38 -2.74
C GLY A 72 -13.27 5.73 -2.19
N ASP A 73 -14.31 5.22 -2.85
CA ASP A 73 -15.71 5.44 -2.49
C ASP A 73 -16.01 5.00 -1.04
N LEU A 74 -15.49 3.84 -0.62
CA LEU A 74 -15.70 3.35 0.73
C LEU A 74 -15.06 4.27 1.76
N SER A 75 -13.84 4.76 1.50
CA SER A 75 -13.13 5.68 2.39
C SER A 75 -13.80 7.05 2.52
N ASP A 76 -14.50 7.51 1.48
CA ASP A 76 -15.35 8.70 1.55
C ASP A 76 -16.54 8.49 2.50
N ARG A 77 -17.12 7.28 2.51
CA ARG A 77 -18.34 6.98 3.27
C ARG A 77 -18.10 6.65 4.74
N ILE A 78 -17.14 5.78 5.04
CA ILE A 78 -16.87 5.31 6.42
C ILE A 78 -15.69 6.02 7.08
N GLY A 79 -15.06 6.95 6.36
CA GLY A 79 -13.90 7.71 6.78
C GLY A 79 -12.57 7.10 6.32
N ARG A 80 -11.59 7.99 6.13
CA ARG A 80 -10.26 7.65 5.61
C ARG A 80 -9.47 6.72 6.53
N ARG A 81 -9.49 7.00 7.83
CA ARG A 81 -8.62 6.31 8.81
C ARG A 81 -8.91 4.81 8.92
N PRO A 82 -10.18 4.34 9.07
CA PRO A 82 -10.48 2.90 9.10
C PRO A 82 -10.05 2.16 7.83
N VAL A 83 -10.32 2.74 6.65
CA VAL A 83 -9.94 2.12 5.36
C VAL A 83 -8.43 2.04 5.21
N LEU A 84 -7.70 3.08 5.61
CA LEU A 84 -6.26 3.08 5.57
C LEU A 84 -5.65 2.00 6.48
N MET A 85 -6.17 1.86 7.71
CA MET A 85 -5.72 0.81 8.63
C MET A 85 -6.02 -0.59 8.10
N LEU A 86 -7.19 -0.78 7.48
CA LEU A 86 -7.55 -2.04 6.85
C LEU A 86 -6.65 -2.38 5.65
N GLY A 87 -6.30 -1.38 4.83
CA GLY A 87 -5.35 -1.55 3.74
C GLY A 87 -3.95 -1.94 4.23
N LEU A 88 -3.43 -1.26 5.26
CA LEU A 88 -2.13 -1.55 5.85
C LEU A 88 -2.07 -2.95 6.48
N LEU A 89 -3.01 -3.26 7.38
CA LEU A 89 -3.08 -4.56 8.05
C LEU A 89 -3.37 -5.69 7.07
N GLY A 90 -4.30 -5.45 6.15
CA GLY A 90 -4.65 -6.40 5.11
C GLY A 90 -3.48 -6.73 4.20
N ASN A 91 -2.70 -5.73 3.79
CA ASN A 91 -1.50 -5.95 3.02
C ASN A 91 -0.44 -6.74 3.80
N ALA A 92 -0.26 -6.49 5.10
CA ALA A 92 0.64 -7.28 5.92
C ALA A 92 0.22 -8.77 5.98
N VAL A 93 -1.08 -9.03 6.17
CA VAL A 93 -1.63 -10.40 6.19
C VAL A 93 -1.46 -11.08 4.83
N ALA A 94 -1.72 -10.38 3.72
CA ALA A 94 -1.54 -10.93 2.38
C ALA A 94 -0.08 -11.29 2.11
N GLN A 95 0.86 -10.50 2.62
CA GLN A 95 2.30 -10.73 2.48
C GLN A 95 2.78 -11.91 3.33
N LEU A 96 2.25 -12.08 4.53
CA LEU A 96 2.46 -13.29 5.32
C LEU A 96 1.94 -14.53 4.60
N PHE A 97 0.73 -14.46 4.03
CA PHE A 97 0.15 -15.55 3.27
C PHE A 97 0.97 -15.88 2.01
N PHE A 98 1.54 -14.86 1.35
CA PHE A 98 2.46 -15.04 0.23
C PHE A 98 3.70 -15.82 0.67
N GLY A 99 4.36 -15.45 1.77
CA GLY A 99 5.57 -16.13 2.27
C GLY A 99 5.32 -17.53 2.83
N LEU A 100 4.11 -17.81 3.34
CA LEU A 100 3.70 -19.12 3.84
C LEU A 100 3.13 -20.05 2.75
N SER A 101 3.16 -19.61 1.48
CA SER A 101 2.61 -20.39 0.39
C SER A 101 3.42 -21.69 0.19
N THR A 102 2.70 -22.80 0.02
CA THR A 102 3.29 -24.13 -0.25
C THR A 102 2.94 -24.67 -1.63
N ARG A 103 2.09 -23.96 -2.37
CA ARG A 103 1.67 -24.32 -3.73
C ARG A 103 1.54 -23.07 -4.58
N LEU A 104 1.80 -23.19 -5.89
CA LEU A 104 1.74 -22.08 -6.83
C LEU A 104 0.40 -21.31 -6.81
N TRP A 105 -0.74 -22.01 -6.73
CA TRP A 105 -2.05 -21.35 -6.68
C TRP A 105 -2.22 -20.45 -5.44
N MET A 106 -1.54 -20.78 -4.32
CA MET A 106 -1.56 -19.95 -3.11
C MET A 106 -0.86 -18.62 -3.36
N LEU A 107 0.19 -18.59 -4.19
CA LEU A 107 0.84 -17.35 -4.61
C LEU A 107 -0.12 -16.45 -5.40
N PHE A 108 -0.93 -17.04 -6.29
CA PHE A 108 -1.94 -16.29 -7.04
C PHE A 108 -3.02 -15.73 -6.12
N ALA A 109 -3.53 -16.54 -5.18
CA ALA A 109 -4.51 -16.10 -4.19
C ALA A 109 -3.94 -14.99 -3.30
N ALA A 110 -2.71 -15.15 -2.81
CA ALA A 110 -2.01 -14.14 -2.04
C ALA A 110 -1.84 -12.84 -2.84
N ARG A 111 -1.48 -12.91 -4.13
CA ARG A 111 -1.34 -11.72 -4.98
C ARG A 111 -2.63 -11.01 -5.29
N ALA A 112 -3.69 -11.75 -5.54
CA ALA A 112 -5.01 -11.16 -5.67
C ALA A 112 -5.40 -10.41 -4.38
N LEU A 113 -5.18 -11.04 -3.22
CA LEU A 113 -5.45 -10.45 -1.91
C LEU A 113 -4.59 -9.20 -1.66
N SER A 114 -3.29 -9.26 -1.95
CA SER A 114 -2.38 -8.11 -1.84
C SER A 114 -2.81 -6.97 -2.76
N GLY A 115 -3.22 -7.25 -4.00
CA GLY A 115 -3.70 -6.23 -4.93
C GLY A 115 -4.98 -5.55 -4.43
N ILE A 116 -5.96 -6.35 -3.97
CA ILE A 116 -7.19 -5.84 -3.36
C ILE A 116 -6.88 -4.94 -2.16
N LEU A 117 -6.11 -5.42 -1.18
CA LEU A 117 -5.92 -4.70 0.09
C LEU A 117 -4.95 -3.53 -0.03
N SER A 118 -3.89 -3.66 -0.83
CA SER A 118 -2.94 -2.57 -1.07
C SER A 118 -3.57 -1.40 -1.82
N SER A 119 -4.54 -1.66 -2.71
CA SER A 119 -5.25 -0.61 -3.46
C SER A 119 -6.04 0.35 -2.57
N ALA A 120 -6.34 -0.03 -1.32
CA ALA A 120 -6.94 0.84 -0.32
C ALA A 120 -5.97 1.89 0.24
N THR A 121 -4.66 1.65 0.19
CA THR A 121 -3.68 2.41 0.98
C THR A 121 -3.33 3.74 0.32
N GLN A 122 -2.87 3.72 -0.94
CA GLN A 122 -2.34 4.89 -1.62
C GLN A 122 -3.38 6.01 -1.86
N PRO A 123 -4.57 5.75 -2.46
CA PRO A 123 -5.57 6.79 -2.67
C PRO A 123 -6.13 7.33 -1.36
N THR A 124 -6.39 6.45 -0.38
CA THR A 124 -6.88 6.87 0.94
C THR A 124 -5.85 7.69 1.72
N ALA A 125 -4.56 7.38 1.60
CA ALA A 125 -3.49 8.14 2.22
C ALA A 125 -3.37 9.55 1.61
N LEU A 126 -3.46 9.66 0.28
CA LEU A 126 -3.43 10.95 -0.42
C LEU A 126 -4.62 11.82 0.00
N ALA A 127 -5.81 11.23 0.03
CA ALA A 127 -7.02 11.93 0.47
C ALA A 127 -6.93 12.31 1.96
N TYR A 128 -6.46 11.41 2.83
CA TYR A 128 -6.26 11.69 4.25
C TYR A 128 -5.33 12.88 4.48
N ILE A 129 -4.19 12.93 3.79
CA ILE A 129 -3.27 14.08 3.89
C ILE A 129 -3.97 15.35 3.43
N SER A 130 -4.60 15.33 2.25
CA SER A 130 -5.31 16.48 1.69
C SER A 130 -6.41 17.03 2.61
N ASP A 131 -7.15 16.12 3.25
CA ASP A 131 -8.27 16.42 4.14
C ASP A 131 -7.81 16.94 5.51
N SER A 132 -6.62 16.56 5.96
CA SER A 132 -6.17 16.77 7.34
C SER A 132 -5.04 17.79 7.53
N THR A 133 -4.42 18.26 6.44
CA THR A 133 -3.42 19.35 6.46
C THR A 133 -4.00 20.67 5.95
N SER A 134 -3.52 21.81 6.47
CA SER A 134 -3.82 23.12 5.86
C SER A 134 -3.20 23.24 4.46
N ASP A 135 -3.57 24.26 3.70
CA ASP A 135 -3.01 24.48 2.37
C ASP A 135 -1.49 24.76 2.43
N GLU A 136 -0.99 25.44 3.48
CA GLU A 136 0.45 25.64 3.69
C GLU A 136 1.19 24.33 4.05
N GLU A 137 0.54 23.44 4.80
CA GLU A 137 1.14 22.19 5.28
C GLU A 137 0.97 21.01 4.31
N ARG A 138 0.07 21.12 3.33
CA ARG A 138 -0.23 20.05 2.37
C ARG A 138 1.00 19.61 1.59
N GLY A 139 1.84 20.56 1.15
CA GLY A 139 3.09 20.25 0.47
C GLY A 139 4.04 19.40 1.33
N ARG A 140 4.12 19.70 2.63
CA ARG A 140 4.92 18.92 3.59
C ARG A 140 4.34 17.51 3.79
N GLY A 141 3.02 17.38 3.90
CA GLY A 141 2.34 16.09 4.01
C GLY A 141 2.59 15.20 2.79
N MET A 142 2.43 15.76 1.58
CA MET A 142 2.73 15.03 0.33
C MET A 142 4.23 14.69 0.21
N GLY A 143 5.11 15.58 0.67
CA GLY A 143 6.56 15.31 0.73
C GLY A 143 6.92 14.14 1.65
N LEU A 144 6.26 14.00 2.81
CA LEU A 144 6.43 12.86 3.69
C LEU A 144 5.99 11.55 3.02
N MET A 145 4.89 11.55 2.28
CA MET A 145 4.48 10.38 1.50
C MET A 145 5.54 10.01 0.46
N GLY A 146 6.04 10.98 -0.31
CA GLY A 146 7.10 10.75 -1.29
C GLY A 146 8.38 10.20 -0.65
N ALA A 147 8.78 10.75 0.50
CA ALA A 147 9.93 10.25 1.26
C ALA A 147 9.72 8.80 1.73
N ALA A 148 8.53 8.44 2.20
CA ALA A 148 8.22 7.07 2.60
C ALA A 148 8.37 6.07 1.44
N MET A 149 7.86 6.45 0.26
CA MET A 149 8.02 5.65 -0.96
C MET A 149 9.49 5.50 -1.37
N GLY A 150 10.24 6.60 -1.37
CA GLY A 150 11.66 6.60 -1.71
C GLY A 150 12.49 5.71 -0.77
N ILE A 151 12.29 5.82 0.55
CA ILE A 151 12.99 4.99 1.54
C ILE A 151 12.72 3.51 1.29
N GLY A 152 11.45 3.13 1.12
CA GLY A 152 11.09 1.73 0.90
C GLY A 152 11.64 1.16 -0.41
N MET A 153 11.63 1.95 -1.48
CA MET A 153 12.11 1.52 -2.80
C MET A 153 13.64 1.44 -2.89
N VAL A 154 14.37 2.26 -2.13
CA VAL A 154 15.84 2.22 -2.07
C VAL A 154 16.34 1.10 -1.15
N LEU A 155 15.79 1.00 0.07
CA LEU A 155 16.27 0.03 1.06
C LEU A 155 15.70 -1.37 0.80
N GLY A 156 14.50 -1.46 0.24
CA GLY A 156 13.80 -2.73 0.05
C GLY A 156 14.59 -3.74 -0.78
N PRO A 157 15.02 -3.43 -2.01
CA PRO A 157 15.74 -4.39 -2.84
C PRO A 157 17.07 -4.85 -2.23
N GLY A 158 17.80 -3.94 -1.55
CA GLY A 158 19.04 -4.29 -0.86
C GLY A 158 18.81 -5.28 0.29
N LEU A 159 17.78 -5.04 1.11
CA LEU A 159 17.41 -5.96 2.19
C LEU A 159 16.87 -7.29 1.66
N GLY A 160 16.03 -7.26 0.63
CA GLY A 160 15.45 -8.46 0.01
C GLY A 160 16.51 -9.34 -0.64
N GLY A 161 17.44 -8.74 -1.37
CA GLY A 161 18.56 -9.46 -1.97
C GLY A 161 19.50 -10.08 -0.94
N TRP A 162 19.80 -9.35 0.14
CA TRP A 162 20.62 -9.86 1.25
C TRP A 162 19.94 -11.02 2.00
N LEU A 163 18.63 -10.95 2.22
CA LEU A 163 17.87 -12.06 2.84
C LEU A 163 17.77 -13.27 1.92
N ALA A 164 17.70 -13.08 0.61
CA ALA A 164 17.66 -14.18 -0.37
C ALA A 164 18.99 -14.92 -0.53
N SER A 165 20.10 -14.34 -0.06
CA SER A 165 21.43 -14.93 -0.20
C SER A 165 21.79 -15.95 0.88
N TYR A 166 20.95 -16.14 1.90
CA TYR A 166 21.10 -17.12 2.98
C TYR A 166 19.98 -18.15 2.92
#